data_AF-A0A3D2BSF4-F1
#
_entry.id   AF-A0A3D2BSF4-F1
#
_cell.length_a   1.000
_cell.length_b   1.000
_cell.length_c   1.000
_cell.angle_alpha   90.00
_cell.angle_beta   90.00
_cell.angle_gamma   90.00
#
_symmetry.space_group_name_H-M   'P 1'
#
loop_
_entity.id
_entity.type
_entity.pdbx_description
1 polymer ?
#
loop_
_entity_poly.entity_id
_entity_poly.type
_entity_poly.pdbx_seq_one_letter_code
_entity_poly.pdbx_strand_id
1 'polypeptide(L)'
;MINSPNTYRAGPDEDGHFGIFGGRYVAETLMPLLLEVEKAYEDAKADPAFQAEFDNLLEHYVGRPSPLYFASRITEHCGGAKIYFKRDELNHTG
;
A
#
# COMPACT_ATOMS: atom_id res chain seq x y z
N MET A 1 3.56 -16.62 -27.14
CA MET A 1 4.01 -15.26 -26.78
C MET A 1 4.43 -15.32 -25.32
N ILE A 2 5.65 -14.89 -24.99
CA ILE A 2 6.12 -14.91 -23.61
C ILE A 2 5.41 -13.75 -22.90
N ASN A 3 4.42 -14.06 -22.07
CA ASN A 3 3.75 -13.10 -21.22
C ASN A 3 4.74 -12.74 -20.11
N SER A 4 5.52 -11.67 -20.30
CA SER A 4 6.41 -11.18 -19.25
C SER A 4 5.56 -10.87 -18.02
N PRO A 5 5.82 -11.49 -16.85
CA PRO A 5 5.02 -11.24 -15.67
C PRO A 5 5.11 -9.76 -15.28
N ASN A 6 3.96 -9.20 -14.90
CA ASN A 6 3.86 -7.83 -14.43
C ASN A 6 4.84 -7.57 -13.28
N THR A 7 5.32 -6.33 -13.17
CA THR A 7 6.30 -5.94 -12.14
C THR A 7 5.64 -5.10 -11.06
N TYR A 8 6.23 -5.07 -9.86
CA TYR A 8 5.78 -4.18 -8.79
C TYR A 8 5.68 -2.70 -9.23
N ARG A 9 6.50 -2.27 -10.20
CA ARG A 9 6.47 -0.88 -10.72
C ARG A 9 5.38 -0.65 -11.76
N ALA A 10 4.99 -1.69 -12.51
CA ALA A 10 3.97 -1.60 -13.55
C ALA A 10 2.56 -1.80 -13.00
N GLY A 11 2.43 -2.41 -11.81
CA GLY A 11 1.13 -2.76 -11.23
C GLY A 11 0.58 -4.06 -11.81
N PRO A 12 -0.67 -4.44 -11.44
CA PRO A 12 -1.36 -5.57 -12.06
C PRO A 12 -1.79 -5.23 -13.50
N ASP A 13 -2.28 -6.22 -14.24
CA ASP A 13 -2.97 -5.97 -15.52
C ASP A 13 -4.38 -5.39 -15.30
N GLU A 14 -5.08 -5.11 -16.40
CA GLU A 14 -6.42 -4.50 -16.40
C GLU A 14 -7.45 -5.36 -15.63
N ASP A 15 -7.26 -6.68 -15.62
CA ASP A 15 -8.11 -7.62 -14.89
C ASP A 15 -7.73 -7.73 -13.40
N GLY A 16 -6.66 -7.07 -12.97
CA GLY A 16 -6.18 -7.07 -11.59
C GLY A 16 -5.19 -8.21 -11.28
N HIS A 17 -4.59 -8.85 -12.28
CA HIS A 17 -3.64 -9.93 -12.06
C HIS A 17 -2.17 -9.46 -12.01
N PHE A 18 -1.43 -10.02 -11.05
CA PHE A 18 0.02 -10.07 -11.02
C PHE A 18 0.48 -11.45 -11.53
N GLY A 19 0.66 -11.57 -12.84
CA GLY A 19 0.91 -12.87 -13.47
C GLY A 19 -0.34 -13.76 -13.35
N ILE A 20 -0.26 -14.82 -12.57
CA ILE A 20 -1.40 -15.75 -12.36
C ILE A 20 -2.19 -15.48 -11.07
N PHE A 21 -1.77 -14.51 -10.25
CA PHE A 21 -2.35 -14.22 -8.94
C PHE A 21 -3.14 -12.91 -8.97
N GLY A 22 -4.11 -12.74 -8.07
CA GLY A 22 -4.97 -11.56 -8.04
C GLY A 22 -6.26 -11.79 -8.81
N GLY A 23 -6.70 -10.82 -9.60
CA GLY A 23 -7.95 -10.89 -10.35
C GLY A 23 -9.20 -10.58 -9.53
N ARG A 24 -10.36 -10.67 -10.18
CA ARG A 24 -11.67 -10.34 -9.60
C ARG A 24 -12.57 -11.57 -9.60
N TYR A 25 -12.50 -12.37 -8.53
CA TYR A 25 -13.30 -13.59 -8.37
C TYR A 25 -14.46 -13.35 -7.40
N VAL A 26 -15.44 -12.56 -7.85
CA VAL A 26 -16.61 -12.15 -7.06
C VAL A 26 -17.90 -12.53 -7.78
N ALA A 27 -19.04 -12.41 -7.08
CA ALA A 27 -20.35 -12.55 -7.71
C ALA A 27 -20.54 -11.48 -8.80
N GLU A 28 -21.17 -11.86 -9.92
CA GLU A 28 -21.44 -10.97 -11.05
C GLU A 28 -22.17 -9.69 -10.63
N THR A 29 -23.08 -9.80 -9.66
CA THR A 29 -23.83 -8.67 -9.10
C THR A 29 -22.96 -7.61 -8.43
N LEU A 30 -21.72 -7.93 -8.07
CA LEU A 30 -20.76 -6.99 -7.47
C LEU A 30 -19.85 -6.33 -8.51
N MET A 31 -19.76 -6.87 -9.73
CA MET A 31 -18.87 -6.32 -10.77
C MET A 31 -19.13 -4.86 -11.10
N PRO A 32 -20.39 -4.39 -11.24
CA PRO A 32 -20.65 -2.97 -11.50
C PRO A 32 -20.13 -2.06 -10.38
N LEU A 33 -20.28 -2.48 -9.12
CA LEU A 33 -19.82 -1.72 -7.95
C LEU A 33 -18.29 -1.67 -7.86
N LEU A 34 -17.61 -2.77 -8.20
CA LEU A 34 -16.15 -2.79 -8.24
C LEU A 34 -15.59 -1.85 -9.31
N LEU A 35 -16.19 -1.84 -10.50
CA LEU A 35 -15.79 -0.95 -11.59
C LEU A 35 -16.03 0.52 -11.26
N GLU A 36 -17.12 0.82 -10.53
CA GLU A 36 -17.40 2.17 -10.04
C GLU A 36 -16.35 2.64 -9.02
N VAL A 37 -15.99 1.79 -8.06
CA VAL A 37 -14.95 2.09 -7.07
C VAL A 37 -13.58 2.26 -7.72
N GLU A 38 -13.22 1.40 -8.69
CA GLU A 38 -11.96 1.52 -9.44
C GLU A 38 -11.87 2.86 -10.17
N LYS A 39 -12.94 3.26 -10.86
CA LYS A 39 -12.99 4.56 -11.52
C LYS A 39 -12.83 5.72 -10.53
N ALA A 40 -13.59 5.70 -9.44
CA ALA A 40 -13.51 6.74 -8.41
C ALA A 40 -12.11 6.81 -7.77
N TYR A 41 -11.45 5.67 -7.60
CA TYR A 41 -10.07 5.61 -7.08
C TYR A 41 -9.08 6.25 -8.05
N GLU A 42 -9.12 5.94 -9.35
CA GLU A 42 -8.20 6.57 -10.32
C GLU A 42 -8.45 8.08 -10.45
N ASP A 43 -9.71 8.52 -10.40
CA ASP A 43 -10.05 9.94 -10.37
C ASP A 43 -9.48 10.64 -9.11
N ALA A 44 -9.69 10.08 -7.92
CA ALA A 44 -9.20 10.65 -6.65
C ALA A 44 -7.67 10.63 -6.51
N LYS A 45 -7.02 9.60 -7.05
CA LYS A 45 -5.55 9.47 -7.05
C LYS A 45 -4.88 10.56 -7.90
N ALA A 46 -5.53 11.02 -8.97
CA ALA A 46 -5.05 12.09 -9.81
C ALA A 46 -5.43 13.50 -9.30
N ASP A 47 -6.37 13.61 -8.35
CA ASP A 47 -6.86 14.88 -7.81
C ASP A 47 -5.91 15.46 -6.73
N PRO A 48 -5.28 16.63 -6.98
CA PRO A 48 -4.41 17.28 -5.99
C PRO A 48 -5.12 17.68 -4.69
N ALA A 49 -6.42 17.99 -4.74
CA ALA A 49 -7.17 18.38 -3.55
C ALA A 49 -7.34 17.18 -2.60
N PHE A 50 -7.68 16.01 -3.17
CA PHE A 50 -7.74 14.76 -2.43
C PHE A 50 -6.38 14.39 -1.83
N GLN A 51 -5.30 14.49 -2.61
CA GLN A 51 -3.94 14.20 -2.10
C GLN A 51 -3.56 15.14 -0.94
N ALA A 52 -3.87 16.44 -1.04
CA ALA A 52 -3.58 17.41 0.01
C ALA A 52 -4.35 17.11 1.31
N GLU A 53 -5.62 16.74 1.22
CA GLU A 53 -6.42 16.33 2.39
C GLU A 53 -5.88 15.03 2.99
N PHE A 54 -5.57 14.04 2.15
CA PHE A 54 -5.01 12.76 2.59
C PHE A 54 -3.68 12.95 3.33
N ASP A 55 -2.74 13.72 2.75
CA ASP A 55 -1.44 14.01 3.37
C ASP A 55 -1.60 14.78 4.70
N ASN A 56 -2.53 15.73 4.76
CA ASN A 56 -2.85 16.45 6.00
C ASN A 56 -3.33 15.50 7.12
N LEU A 57 -4.20 14.55 6.78
CA LEU A 57 -4.67 13.54 7.72
C LEU A 57 -3.54 12.59 8.11
N LEU A 58 -2.69 12.17 7.17
CA LEU A 58 -1.53 11.34 7.49
C LEU A 58 -0.60 12.02 8.50
N GLU A 59 -0.33 13.31 8.33
CA GLU A 59 0.55 14.06 9.22
C GLU A 59 -0.10 14.36 10.58
N HIS A 60 -1.29 14.96 10.58
CA HIS A 60 -1.86 15.55 11.79
C HIS A 60 -2.84 14.65 12.55
N TYR A 61 -3.43 13.67 11.87
CA TYR A 61 -4.36 12.73 12.50
C TYR A 61 -3.71 11.37 12.74
N VAL A 62 -3.05 10.80 11.73
CA VAL A 62 -2.40 9.48 11.84
C VAL A 62 -1.06 9.58 12.57
N GLY A 63 -0.32 10.68 12.43
CA GLY A 63 0.98 10.88 13.09
C GLY A 63 2.18 10.39 12.27
N ARG A 64 2.07 10.42 10.93
CA ARG A 64 3.16 10.07 10.01
C ARG A 64 4.12 11.26 9.83
N PRO A 65 5.40 11.01 9.45
CA PRO A 65 6.01 9.71 9.24
C PRO A 65 6.37 8.99 10.54
N SER A 66 6.07 7.69 10.60
CA SER A 66 6.54 6.85 11.71
C SER A 66 8.07 6.75 11.73
N PRO A 67 8.71 6.78 12.91
CA PRO A 67 10.17 6.75 13.01
C PRO A 67 10.77 5.39 12.61
N LEU A 68 12.03 5.41 12.21
CA LEU A 68 12.85 4.20 12.04
C LEU A 68 13.80 4.08 13.23
N TYR A 69 13.52 3.13 14.13
CA TYR A 69 14.24 2.97 15.39
C TYR A 69 15.34 1.93 15.28
N PHE A 70 16.57 2.27 15.65
CA PHE A 70 17.67 1.31 15.76
C PHE A 70 17.55 0.48 17.05
N ALA A 71 17.29 -0.82 16.90
CA ALA A 71 17.11 -1.75 18.02
C ALA A 71 18.45 -2.32 18.48
N SER A 72 19.24 -1.52 19.21
CA SER A 72 20.62 -1.87 19.60
C SER A 72 20.72 -3.17 20.39
N ARG A 73 19.85 -3.39 21.38
CA ARG A 73 19.84 -4.60 22.21
C ARG A 73 19.53 -5.87 21.41
N ILE A 74 18.58 -5.79 20.48
CA ILE A 74 18.24 -6.93 19.61
C ILE A 74 19.35 -7.18 18.59
N THR A 75 19.94 -6.11 18.06
CA THR A 75 21.12 -6.19 17.18
C THR A 75 22.27 -6.92 17.87
N GLU A 76 22.60 -6.54 19.11
CA GLU A 76 23.63 -7.20 19.92
C GLU A 76 23.28 -8.66 20.19
N HIS A 77 22.04 -8.94 20.59
CA HIS A 77 21.57 -10.30 20.85
C HIS A 77 21.67 -11.22 19.62
N CYS A 78 21.32 -10.71 18.43
CA CYS A 78 21.41 -11.47 17.19
C CYS A 78 22.84 -11.61 16.63
N GLY A 79 23.79 -10.78 17.09
CA GLY A 79 25.21 -10.87 16.74
C GLY A 79 25.53 -10.66 15.25
N GLY A 80 24.63 -10.05 14.48
CA GLY A 80 24.72 -9.96 13.02
C GLY A 80 24.45 -8.57 12.46
N ALA A 81 23.57 -8.49 11.46
CA ALA A 81 23.19 -7.22 10.84
C ALA A 81 22.52 -6.27 11.85
N LYS A 82 22.57 -4.96 11.55
CA LYS A 82 21.83 -3.94 12.31
C LYS A 82 20.33 -4.13 12.12
N ILE A 83 19.59 -4.14 13.23
CA ILE A 83 18.14 -4.30 13.22
C ILE A 83 17.49 -2.94 13.46
N TYR A 84 16.58 -2.57 12.55
CA TYR A 84 15.78 -1.37 12.63
C TYR A 84 14.30 -1.72 12.63
N PHE A 85 13.51 -1.05 13.47
CA PHE A 85 12.06 -1.15 13.48
C PHE A 85 11.45 0.06 12.79
N LYS A 86 10.66 -0.16 11.74
CA LYS A 86 9.76 0.84 11.19
C LYS A 86 8.55 0.91 12.13
N ARG A 87 8.46 1.98 12.90
CA ARG A 87 7.58 2.07 14.07
C ARG A 87 6.12 2.42 13.70
N ASP A 88 5.54 1.71 12.73
CA ASP A 88 4.18 1.97 12.25
C ASP A 88 3.11 1.73 13.33
N GLU A 89 3.42 0.96 14.37
CA GLU A 89 2.55 0.79 15.54
C GLU A 89 2.43 2.05 16.41
N LEU A 90 3.17 3.12 16.09
CA LEU A 90 3.00 4.44 16.72
C LEU A 90 1.97 5.32 16.02
N ASN A 91 1.42 4.87 14.89
CA ASN A 91 0.34 5.59 14.21
C ASN A 91 -0.91 5.59 15.11
N HIS A 92 -1.79 6.58 14.90
CA HIS A 92 -3.12 6.53 15.49
C HIS A 92 -3.81 5.21 15.11
N THR A 93 -4.51 4.59 16.08
CA THR A 93 -5.09 3.23 16.05
C THR A 93 -4.15 2.05 16.30
N GLY A 94 -2.83 2.28 16.40
CA GLY A 94 -1.81 1.25 16.67
C GLY A 94 -1.36 0.50 15.42
#